data_AF-A0A2M7QNG3-F1
#
_entry.id   AF-A0A2M7QNG3-F1
#
_cell.length_a   1.000
_cell.length_b   1.000
_cell.length_c   1.000
_cell.angle_alpha   90.00
_cell.angle_beta   90.00
_cell.angle_gamma   90.00
#
_symmetry.space_group_name_H-M   'P 1'
#
loop_
_entity.id
_entity.type
_entity.pdbx_description
1 polymer ?
#
loop_
_entity_poly.entity_id
_entity_poly.type
_entity_poly.pdbx_seq_one_letter_code
_entity_poly.pdbx_strand_id
1 'polypeptide(L)'
;HCLYGTAPDYIRFLRMILNGGALDGARVLRPETLRLMTENQIGARDVTPMRTVMPPISADVDLFPGVTLKHSIGFVLNTTDIPGKRRAGSMGWAGVLNTHFWVDPASDVAAVLMMQHLPFVEPGALRLYDAFERAACAG
;
A
#
# COMPACT_ATOMS: atom_id res chain seq x y z
N HIS A 1 13.32 -1.48 6.83
CA HIS A 1 13.36 -2.94 6.62
C HIS A 1 13.79 -3.64 7.91
N CYS A 2 13.73 -4.98 8.01
CA CYS A 2 14.14 -5.81 9.17
C CYS A 2 13.09 -6.15 10.26
N LEU A 3 11.79 -5.90 10.02
CA LEU A 3 10.73 -6.39 10.89
C LEU A 3 10.23 -7.76 10.39
N TYR A 4 9.98 -8.69 11.31
CA TYR A 4 9.33 -9.97 11.05
C TYR A 4 7.97 -10.02 11.76
N GLY A 5 6.98 -10.65 11.15
CA GLY A 5 5.63 -10.79 11.67
C GLY A 5 4.75 -11.61 10.73
N THR A 6 3.49 -11.79 11.09
CA THR A 6 2.53 -12.55 10.29
C THR A 6 1.53 -11.64 9.57
N ALA A 7 0.81 -12.17 8.57
CA ALA A 7 -0.27 -11.42 7.92
C ALA A 7 -1.36 -10.96 8.91
N PRO A 8 -1.81 -11.80 9.87
CA PRO A 8 -2.69 -11.36 10.97
C PRO A 8 -2.13 -10.22 11.83
N ASP A 9 -0.83 -10.22 12.12
CA ASP A 9 -0.23 -9.12 12.90
C ASP A 9 -0.20 -7.82 12.07
N TYR A 10 0.15 -7.93 10.78
CA TYR A 10 0.25 -6.78 9.91
C TYR A 10 -1.13 -6.17 9.60
N ILE A 11 -2.18 -6.98 9.43
CA ILE A 11 -3.53 -6.45 9.21
C ILE A 11 -4.05 -5.71 10.44
N ARG A 12 -3.63 -6.07 11.66
CA ARG A 12 -3.95 -5.29 12.87
C ARG A 12 -3.36 -3.89 12.82
N PHE A 13 -2.12 -3.75 12.35
CA PHE A 13 -1.50 -2.44 12.11
C PHE A 13 -2.28 -1.63 11.06
N LEU A 14 -2.69 -2.25 9.95
CA LEU A 14 -3.47 -1.55 8.92
C LEU A 14 -4.86 -1.15 9.42
N ARG A 15 -5.51 -2.00 10.23
CA ARG A 15 -6.78 -1.67 10.89
C ARG A 15 -6.64 -0.51 11.87
N MET A 16 -5.50 -0.37 12.56
CA MET A 16 -5.23 0.80 13.40
C MET A 16 -5.22 2.10 12.59
N ILE A 17 -4.62 2.07 11.39
CA ILE A 17 -4.65 3.20 10.46
C ILE A 17 -6.07 3.45 9.95
N LEU A 18 -6.76 2.42 9.48
CA LEU A 18 -8.14 2.50 8.96
C LEU A 18 -9.09 3.12 9.99
N ASN A 19 -8.94 2.74 11.27
CA ASN A 19 -9.72 3.22 12.40
C ASN A 19 -9.21 4.55 12.99
N GLY A 20 -8.52 5.38 12.21
CA GLY A 20 -8.14 6.73 12.64
C GLY A 20 -7.12 6.76 13.79
N GLY A 21 -6.23 5.77 13.86
CA GLY A 21 -5.13 5.71 14.82
C GLY A 21 -5.42 4.88 16.08
N ALA A 22 -6.54 4.15 16.12
CA ALA A 22 -6.96 3.36 17.27
C ALA A 22 -7.21 1.90 16.90
N LEU A 23 -6.94 0.99 17.82
CA LEU A 23 -7.19 -0.45 17.66
C LEU A 23 -7.54 -1.06 19.01
N ASP A 24 -8.56 -1.92 19.04
CA ASP A 24 -8.96 -2.69 20.23
C ASP A 24 -9.11 -1.84 21.51
N GLY A 25 -9.70 -0.65 21.38
CA GLY A 25 -9.92 0.29 22.49
C GLY A 25 -8.71 1.14 22.90
N ALA A 26 -7.53 0.91 22.30
CA ALA A 26 -6.32 1.70 22.56
C ALA A 26 -6.03 2.69 21.41
N ARG A 27 -5.61 3.90 21.76
CA ARG A 27 -5.14 4.90 20.79
C ARG A 27 -3.62 4.83 20.66
N VAL A 28 -3.15 4.44 19.47
CA VAL A 28 -1.73 4.35 19.13
C VAL A 28 -1.24 5.67 18.54
N LEU A 29 -2.04 6.29 17.67
CA LEU A 29 -1.76 7.59 17.05
C LEU A 29 -2.89 8.57 17.32
N ARG A 30 -2.55 9.83 17.55
CA ARG A 30 -3.54 10.91 17.56
C ARG A 30 -4.12 11.09 16.16
N PRO A 31 -5.41 11.43 16.01
CA PRO A 31 -5.99 11.67 14.68
C PRO A 31 -5.20 12.69 13.86
N GLU A 32 -4.69 13.75 14.49
CA GLU A 32 -3.92 14.80 13.84
C GLU A 32 -2.57 14.28 13.33
N THR A 33 -1.92 13.40 14.10
CA THR A 33 -0.67 12.74 13.69
C THR A 33 -0.91 11.82 12.51
N LEU A 34 -2.00 11.04 12.53
CA LEU A 34 -2.33 10.16 11.42
C LEU A 34 -2.63 10.96 10.15
N ARG A 35 -3.37 12.07 10.27
CA ARG A 35 -3.63 12.97 9.15
C ARG A 35 -2.33 13.46 8.51
N LEU A 36 -1.38 13.96 9.31
CA LEU A 36 -0.07 14.37 8.80
C LEU A 36 0.70 13.23 8.12
N MET A 37 0.65 12.02 8.69
CA MET A 37 1.32 10.82 8.17
C MET A 37 0.76 10.38 6.81
N THR A 38 -0.47 10.73 6.49
CA THR A 38 -1.23 10.22 5.34
C THR A 38 -1.54 11.27 4.27
N GLU A 39 -1.19 12.54 4.51
CA GLU A 39 -1.28 13.62 3.52
C GLU A 39 -0.12 13.63 2.51
N ASN A 40 -0.29 14.33 1.39
CA ASN A 40 0.76 14.50 0.39
C ASN A 40 1.94 15.31 0.97
N GLN A 41 3.14 14.72 0.96
CA GLN A 41 4.37 15.30 1.50
C GLN A 41 5.41 15.64 0.43
N ILE A 42 5.07 15.45 -0.85
CA ILE A 42 5.96 15.75 -2.00
C ILE A 42 5.45 16.92 -2.85
N GLY A 43 4.38 17.59 -2.40
CA GLY A 43 3.82 18.78 -3.05
C GLY A 43 3.41 18.52 -4.50
N ALA A 44 3.89 19.37 -5.41
CA ALA A 44 3.57 19.28 -6.84
C ALA A 44 4.25 18.09 -7.56
N ARG A 45 5.20 17.39 -6.93
CA ARG A 45 5.87 16.23 -7.53
C ARG A 45 4.98 15.00 -7.54
N ASP A 46 5.25 14.10 -8.48
CA ASP A 46 4.59 12.81 -8.60
C ASP A 46 5.61 11.68 -8.37
N VAL A 47 5.11 10.53 -7.91
CA VAL A 47 5.89 9.29 -7.95
C VAL A 47 6.06 8.89 -9.42
N THR A 48 7.28 8.52 -9.78
CA THR A 48 7.63 8.13 -11.17
C THR A 48 8.12 6.68 -11.20
N PRO A 49 8.05 6.01 -12.36
CA PRO A 49 8.57 4.65 -12.51
C PRO A 49 10.03 4.55 -12.08
N MET A 50 10.35 3.50 -11.32
CA MET A 50 11.71 3.26 -10.83
C MET A 50 12.37 2.14 -11.65
N ARG A 51 13.54 2.42 -12.22
CA ARG A 51 14.33 1.41 -12.93
C ARG A 51 15.15 0.57 -11.96
N THR A 52 15.14 -0.73 -12.16
CA THR A 52 15.95 -1.65 -11.36
C THR A 52 17.44 -1.47 -11.63
N VAL A 53 18.24 -1.54 -10.57
CA VAL A 53 19.70 -1.65 -10.65
C VAL A 53 20.19 -3.05 -10.31
N MET A 54 19.28 -3.97 -9.95
CA MET A 54 19.59 -5.32 -9.53
C MET A 54 18.45 -6.29 -9.95
N PRO A 55 18.44 -6.72 -11.22
CA PRO A 55 17.35 -7.54 -11.78
C PRO A 55 17.00 -8.82 -11.01
N PRO A 56 17.95 -9.54 -10.38
CA PRO A 56 17.60 -10.71 -9.57
C PRO A 56 16.75 -10.41 -8.33
N ILE A 57 16.73 -9.14 -7.87
CA ILE A 57 16.00 -8.71 -6.66
C ILE A 57 14.71 -7.97 -7.02
N SER A 58 14.69 -7.17 -8.08
CA SER A 58 13.51 -6.40 -8.46
C SER A 58 13.44 -6.24 -9.97
N ALA A 59 12.23 -6.35 -10.52
CA ALA A 59 11.93 -5.76 -11.82
C ALA A 59 11.80 -4.23 -11.70
N ASP A 60 11.60 -3.55 -12.84
CA ASP A 60 11.23 -2.14 -12.85
C ASP A 60 9.89 -1.95 -12.13
N VAL A 61 9.79 -0.93 -11.28
CA VAL A 61 8.62 -0.69 -10.45
C VAL A 61 7.75 0.40 -11.07
N ASP A 62 6.56 0.00 -11.52
CA ASP A 62 5.45 0.86 -11.87
C ASP A 62 4.13 0.17 -11.48
N LEU A 63 3.69 0.39 -10.23
CA LEU A 63 2.57 -0.37 -9.65
C LEU A 63 1.20 0.00 -10.26
N PHE A 64 1.06 1.24 -10.72
CA PHE A 64 -0.17 1.73 -11.33
C PHE A 64 0.15 2.61 -12.54
N PRO A 65 0.52 1.99 -13.68
CA PRO A 65 0.90 2.72 -14.88
C PRO A 65 -0.21 3.67 -15.32
N GLY A 66 0.16 4.93 -15.59
CA GLY A 66 -0.76 5.98 -16.02
C GLY A 66 -1.60 6.62 -14.91
N VAL A 67 -1.45 6.20 -13.66
CA VAL A 67 -2.11 6.82 -12.51
C VAL A 67 -1.18 7.82 -11.85
N THR A 68 -1.67 9.04 -11.59
CA THR A 68 -0.93 10.00 -10.77
C THR A 68 -0.90 9.52 -9.31
N LEU A 69 0.31 9.39 -8.77
CA LEU A 69 0.54 8.95 -7.40
C LEU A 69 1.31 10.00 -6.63
N LYS A 70 0.95 10.20 -5.37
CA LYS A 70 1.68 11.04 -4.41
C LYS A 70 2.37 10.16 -3.37
N HIS A 71 3.13 10.78 -2.48
CA HIS A 71 3.78 10.08 -1.38
C HIS A 71 3.58 10.87 -0.08
N SER A 72 3.28 10.16 1.00
CA SER A 72 3.13 10.69 2.35
C SER A 72 4.35 10.38 3.22
N ILE A 73 4.27 10.57 4.53
CA ILE A 73 5.26 9.97 5.44
C ILE A 73 4.89 8.49 5.62
N GLY A 74 5.41 7.65 4.71
CA GLY A 74 5.36 6.19 4.83
C GLY A 74 4.56 5.43 3.77
N PHE A 75 3.77 6.11 2.93
CA PHE A 75 2.94 5.45 1.93
C PHE A 75 2.95 6.16 0.58
N VAL A 76 2.72 5.40 -0.49
CA VAL A 76 2.21 5.93 -1.74
C VAL A 76 0.71 6.18 -1.60
N LEU A 77 0.26 7.32 -2.13
CA LEU A 77 -1.12 7.76 -2.12
C LEU A 77 -1.72 7.72 -3.53
N ASN A 78 -2.90 7.13 -3.65
CA ASN A 78 -3.72 7.22 -4.84
C ASN A 78 -4.48 8.53 -4.88
N THR A 79 -4.38 9.29 -5.97
CA THR A 79 -5.14 10.56 -6.13
C THR A 79 -6.42 10.40 -6.92
N THR A 80 -6.65 9.23 -7.51
CA THR A 80 -7.80 8.91 -8.35
C THR A 80 -8.33 7.53 -8.00
N ASP A 81 -9.62 7.32 -8.29
CA ASP A 81 -10.24 6.01 -8.18
C ASP A 81 -9.66 5.04 -9.21
N ILE A 82 -9.36 3.82 -8.79
CA ILE A 82 -8.92 2.76 -9.70
C ILE A 82 -10.11 1.82 -9.96
N PRO A 83 -10.57 1.69 -11.22
CA PRO A 83 -11.71 0.84 -11.55
C PRO A 83 -11.58 -0.61 -11.07
N GLY A 84 -12.54 -1.03 -10.24
CA GLY A 84 -12.62 -2.37 -9.65
C GLY A 84 -11.59 -2.64 -8.55
N LYS A 85 -11.00 -1.59 -7.97
CA LYS A 85 -9.94 -1.64 -6.96
C LYS A 85 -10.16 -0.51 -5.93
N ARG A 86 -9.10 -0.15 -5.20
CA ARG A 86 -9.09 0.93 -4.21
C ARG A 86 -9.39 2.32 -4.79
N ARG A 87 -9.99 3.18 -3.97
CA ARG A 87 -10.43 4.55 -4.30
C ARG A 87 -9.34 5.60 -4.07
N ALA A 88 -9.60 6.82 -4.55
CA ALA A 88 -8.80 7.99 -4.26
C ALA A 88 -8.68 8.21 -2.73
N GLY A 89 -7.49 8.62 -2.28
CA GLY A 89 -7.18 8.75 -0.85
C GLY A 89 -6.70 7.44 -0.20
N SER A 90 -6.76 6.31 -0.91
CA SER A 90 -6.12 5.08 -0.44
C SER A 90 -4.60 5.22 -0.41
N MET A 91 -3.99 4.49 0.51
CA MET A 91 -2.56 4.54 0.80
C MET A 91 -2.00 3.13 0.86
N GLY A 92 -0.76 2.93 0.41
CA GLY A 92 -0.14 1.61 0.47
C GLY A 92 1.34 1.62 0.15
N TRP A 93 1.96 0.46 0.34
CA TRP A 93 3.37 0.24 -0.02
C TRP A 93 3.64 -1.26 -0.17
N ALA A 94 4.92 -1.61 -0.21
CA ALA A 94 5.35 -2.98 -0.39
C ALA A 94 6.67 -3.31 0.32
N GLY A 95 6.93 -4.60 0.46
CA GLY A 95 8.21 -5.19 0.83
C GLY A 95 8.77 -6.04 -0.32
N VAL A 96 10.09 -6.10 -0.41
CA VAL A 96 10.82 -6.64 -1.59
C VAL A 96 10.49 -8.10 -1.92
N LEU A 97 10.08 -8.92 -0.95
CA LEU A 97 9.66 -10.31 -1.19
C LEU A 97 8.21 -10.42 -1.71
N ASN A 98 7.73 -9.40 -2.41
CA ASN A 98 6.36 -9.27 -2.91
C ASN A 98 5.30 -9.27 -1.78
N THR A 99 5.60 -8.58 -0.67
CA THR A 99 4.57 -8.22 0.31
C THR A 99 3.93 -6.92 -0.14
N HIS A 100 2.61 -6.86 -0.32
CA HIS A 100 1.88 -5.66 -0.69
C HIS A 100 0.80 -5.37 0.34
N PHE A 101 0.59 -4.10 0.66
CA PHE A 101 -0.48 -3.71 1.57
C PHE A 101 -1.07 -2.36 1.21
N TRP A 102 -2.31 -2.16 1.61
CA TRP A 102 -2.99 -0.89 1.45
C TRP A 102 -4.14 -0.71 2.43
N VAL A 103 -4.53 0.55 2.61
CA VAL A 103 -5.68 1.02 3.39
C VAL A 103 -6.48 1.95 2.48
N ASP A 104 -7.76 1.68 2.34
CA ASP A 104 -8.73 2.50 1.62
C ASP A 104 -9.82 2.96 2.59
N PRO A 105 -9.66 4.15 3.20
CA PRO A 105 -10.67 4.69 4.11
C PRO A 105 -12.00 4.99 3.43
N ALA A 106 -12.03 5.25 2.13
CA ALA A 106 -13.26 5.58 1.40
C ALA A 106 -14.14 4.35 1.16
N SER A 107 -13.54 3.16 1.15
CA SER A 107 -14.24 1.88 1.03
C SER A 107 -14.30 1.10 2.34
N ASP A 108 -13.71 1.61 3.43
CA ASP A 108 -13.54 0.93 4.72
C ASP A 108 -12.84 -0.44 4.61
N VAL A 109 -11.79 -0.50 3.77
CA VAL A 109 -11.02 -1.74 3.53
C VAL A 109 -9.55 -1.56 3.85
N ALA A 110 -8.95 -2.56 4.49
CA ALA A 110 -7.51 -2.72 4.60
C ALA A 110 -7.13 -4.12 4.12
N ALA A 111 -6.01 -4.23 3.40
CA ALA A 111 -5.57 -5.49 2.84
C ALA A 111 -4.05 -5.67 2.95
N VAL A 112 -3.63 -6.91 3.13
CA VAL A 112 -2.23 -7.33 3.08
C VAL A 112 -2.13 -8.65 2.31
N LEU A 113 -1.21 -8.69 1.34
CA LEU A 113 -0.81 -9.88 0.60
C LEU A 113 0.66 -10.14 0.90
N MET A 114 0.98 -11.28 1.52
CA MET A 114 2.37 -11.65 1.81
C MET A 114 2.79 -12.80 0.91
N MET A 115 3.59 -12.49 -0.11
CA MET A 115 4.35 -13.49 -0.86
C MET A 115 5.74 -13.64 -0.23
N GLN A 116 6.53 -14.61 -0.67
CA GLN A 116 7.87 -14.90 -0.14
C GLN A 116 8.86 -15.27 -1.26
N HIS A 117 8.88 -14.47 -2.34
CA HIS A 117 9.79 -14.73 -3.46
C HIS A 117 10.30 -13.45 -4.12
N LEU A 118 11.38 -13.62 -4.86
CA LEU A 118 12.00 -12.63 -5.75
C LEU A 118 11.88 -13.11 -7.21
N PRO A 119 12.01 -12.22 -8.20
CA PRO A 119 12.17 -10.76 -8.07
C PRO A 119 10.91 -10.05 -7.59
N PHE A 120 11.07 -8.91 -6.93
CA PHE A 120 10.00 -7.97 -6.61
C PHE A 120 9.30 -7.49 -7.88
N VAL A 121 7.97 -7.41 -7.85
CA VAL A 121 7.08 -6.94 -8.92
C VAL A 121 7.32 -7.58 -10.28
N GLU A 122 7.78 -8.83 -10.30
CA GLU A 122 7.80 -9.60 -11.55
C GLU A 122 6.36 -9.84 -12.06
N PRO A 123 6.16 -10.05 -13.38
CA PRO A 123 4.82 -10.09 -13.97
C PRO A 123 3.82 -11.07 -13.32
N GLY A 124 4.29 -12.23 -12.81
CA GLY A 124 3.47 -13.19 -12.08
C GLY A 124 2.96 -12.63 -10.75
N ALA A 125 3.84 -12.08 -9.92
CA ALA A 125 3.49 -11.41 -8.68
C ALA A 125 2.49 -10.27 -8.89
N LEU A 126 2.67 -9.45 -9.94
CA LEU A 126 1.72 -8.37 -10.26
C LEU A 126 0.35 -8.88 -10.69
N ARG A 127 0.27 -9.99 -11.44
CA ARG A 127 -1.02 -10.61 -11.78
C ARG A 127 -1.74 -11.13 -10.54
N LEU A 128 -1.02 -11.77 -9.62
CA LEU A 128 -1.60 -12.24 -8.35
C LEU A 128 -2.07 -11.06 -7.50
N TYR A 129 -1.27 -10.00 -7.42
CA TYR A 129 -1.62 -8.79 -6.67
C TYR A 129 -2.88 -8.11 -7.25
N ASP A 130 -2.97 -7.98 -8.58
CA ASP A 130 -4.17 -7.44 -9.26
C ASP A 130 -5.42 -8.26 -8.95
N ALA A 131 -5.34 -9.59 -9.07
CA ALA A 131 -6.46 -10.49 -8.79
C ALA A 131 -6.90 -10.42 -7.32
N PHE A 132 -5.94 -10.39 -6.39
CA PHE A 132 -6.21 -10.25 -4.96
C PHE A 132 -6.90 -8.92 -4.64
N GLU A 133 -6.40 -7.81 -5.18
CA GLU A 133 -6.95 -6.48 -4.94
C GLU A 133 -8.40 -6.38 -5.46
N ARG A 134 -8.66 -6.88 -6.67
CA ARG A 134 -10.03 -6.91 -7.23
C ARG A 134 -10.98 -7.75 -6.38
N ALA A 135 -10.52 -8.90 -5.89
CA ALA A 135 -11.33 -9.75 -5.02
C ALA A 135 -11.64 -9.06 -3.68
N ALA A 136 -10.66 -8.34 -3.11
CA ALA A 136 -10.84 -7.60 -1.86
C ALA A 136 -11.79 -6.39 -2.00
N CYS A 137 -11.89 -5.79 -3.19
CA CYS A 137 -12.74 -4.63 -3.48
C CYS A 137 -14.10 -4.98 -4.13
N ALA A 138 -14.44 -6.27 -4.25
CA ALA A 138 -15.68 -6.71 -4.91
C ALA A 138 -16.91 -6.77 -3.98
N GLY A 139 -16.74 -6.57 -2.67
CA GLY A 139 -17.82 -6.50 -1.67
C GLY A 139 -18.33 -5.09 -1.47
#